data_AF-A0A0P9HWZ7-F1
#
_entry.id   AF-A0A0P9HWZ7-F1
#
_cell.length_a   1.000
_cell.length_b   1.000
_cell.length_c   1.000
_cell.angle_alpha   90.00
_cell.angle_beta   90.00
_cell.angle_gamma   90.00
#
_symmetry.space_group_name_H-M   'P 1'
#
loop_
_entity.id
_entity.type
_entity.pdbx_description
1 polymer ?
#
loop_
_entity_poly.entity_id
_entity_poly.type
_entity_poly.pdbx_seq_one_letter_code
_entity_poly.pdbx_strand_id
1 'polypeptide(L)'
;MTEHLSMDSDMVDRAKNGDREAFQLLIQKHRAQAVHWAMMITKDPYLAEDVAQDAILRSFLRLETLEHADRFLPWLRSIVRNKAIDVIRTSGNRRLVLSGDEWDHPSGNSADPEICALRNDWIASISKLMESLTERDRQIFELHFFRQWSPEEIASRFEIRVSNVYNILSRAKVKLQEQRFRYETVRYVQGRTALSKPARTSLRVPGSRCVYSSFGHIVFELLRYTKLNGLTLSEVMGLTGQAFRIQMTPDAGLSSSLVYDWGFVADQAARVFGCRACHIGKPNRIPTPDLLLRALQTIQDTIERGIPALVWNLASCEFGMIYSYDDDNRCFTYRDASHPSLNIPYERLGRSTDKPELFVASFGQPAHWTGVSEREIRLALEIIVTHARGREPAVPGYTSGLASYDVWIEAFRSGQADPIGHAYNVALLTEAREHAVRFLETLSSHAVFRSIPKLGEGMQAAVHDFRSVNDLYHKLYPSFPYGLPGVNMDISARTVDLLQRIKASEEQGIRQLERMLELFSRHPIEKE
;
A
#
# COMPACT_ATOMS: atom_id res chain seq x y z
N MET A 1 -41.14 16.63 -3.48
CA MET A 1 -40.08 16.80 -4.51
C MET A 1 -39.85 18.28 -4.84
N THR A 2 -40.92 19.08 -4.94
CA THR A 2 -40.89 20.53 -5.22
C THR A 2 -40.21 21.39 -4.13
N GLU A 3 -40.35 21.04 -2.83
CA GLU A 3 -39.67 21.78 -1.74
C GLU A 3 -38.14 21.62 -1.73
N HIS A 4 -37.62 20.45 -2.10
CA HIS A 4 -36.17 20.20 -2.14
C HIS A 4 -35.46 20.92 -3.31
N LEU A 5 -36.12 21.02 -4.47
CA LEU A 5 -35.63 21.80 -5.62
C LEU A 5 -35.66 23.30 -5.33
N SER A 6 -36.69 23.77 -4.61
CA SER A 6 -36.79 25.18 -4.18
C SER A 6 -35.69 25.58 -3.21
N MET A 7 -35.32 24.70 -2.28
CA MET A 7 -34.29 24.98 -1.27
C MET A 7 -32.87 24.92 -1.86
N ASP A 8 -32.62 24.00 -2.80
CA ASP A 8 -31.34 23.92 -3.52
C ASP A 8 -31.16 25.11 -4.47
N SER A 9 -32.24 25.56 -5.12
CA SER A 9 -32.20 26.75 -5.97
C SER A 9 -31.87 28.02 -5.17
N ASP A 10 -32.47 28.20 -4.00
CA ASP A 10 -32.15 29.32 -3.09
C ASP A 10 -30.70 29.27 -2.61
N MET A 11 -30.19 28.09 -2.25
CA MET A 11 -28.80 27.90 -1.85
C MET A 11 -27.82 28.18 -3.00
N VAL A 12 -28.16 27.79 -4.22
CA VAL A 12 -27.36 28.07 -5.42
C VAL A 12 -27.34 29.56 -5.73
N ASP A 13 -28.48 30.24 -5.67
CA ASP A 13 -28.56 31.68 -5.98
C ASP A 13 -27.86 32.53 -4.92
N ARG A 14 -27.96 32.15 -3.65
CA ARG A 14 -27.15 32.76 -2.58
C ARG A 14 -25.66 32.50 -2.81
N ALA A 15 -25.29 31.26 -3.14
CA ALA A 15 -23.90 30.88 -3.39
C ALA A 15 -23.28 31.62 -4.59
N LYS A 16 -24.04 31.86 -5.67
CA LYS A 16 -23.63 32.70 -6.80
C LYS A 16 -23.32 34.14 -6.39
N ASN A 17 -24.09 34.67 -5.43
CA ASN A 17 -23.90 36.01 -4.88
C ASN A 17 -22.79 36.08 -3.81
N GLY A 18 -21.96 35.04 -3.70
CA GLY A 18 -20.82 35.00 -2.77
C GLY A 18 -21.15 34.50 -1.37
N ASP A 19 -22.38 34.00 -1.13
CA ASP A 19 -22.76 33.36 0.13
C ASP A 19 -22.08 31.98 0.23
N ARG A 20 -20.91 31.99 0.87
CA ARG A 20 -20.08 30.79 1.06
C ARG A 20 -20.78 29.72 1.91
N GLU A 21 -21.71 30.12 2.79
CA GLU A 21 -22.48 29.19 3.62
C GLU A 21 -23.49 28.42 2.79
N ALA A 22 -24.17 29.12 1.89
CA ALA A 22 -25.11 28.51 0.97
C ALA A 22 -24.42 27.50 0.04
N PHE A 23 -23.21 27.80 -0.44
CA PHE A 23 -22.43 26.86 -1.25
C PHE A 23 -21.99 25.63 -0.44
N GLN A 24 -21.58 25.83 0.80
CA GLN A 24 -21.11 24.75 1.66
C GLN A 24 -22.22 23.74 1.96
N LEU A 25 -23.43 24.22 2.26
CA LEU A 25 -24.61 23.38 2.47
C LEU A 25 -24.95 22.56 1.22
N LEU A 26 -24.85 23.21 0.06
CA LEU A 26 -25.05 22.59 -1.24
C LEU A 26 -24.02 21.46 -1.51
N ILE A 27 -22.74 21.69 -1.23
CA ILE A 27 -21.70 20.66 -1.40
C ILE A 27 -21.84 19.53 -0.40
N GLN A 28 -22.11 19.82 0.87
CA GLN A 28 -22.26 18.78 1.90
C GLN A 28 -23.39 17.82 1.55
N LYS A 29 -24.50 18.36 1.04
CA LYS A 29 -25.65 17.58 0.57
C LYS A 29 -25.32 16.67 -0.61
N HIS A 30 -24.45 17.11 -1.52
CA HIS A 30 -24.17 16.41 -2.78
C HIS A 30 -22.80 15.69 -2.84
N ARG A 31 -21.96 15.79 -1.80
CA ARG A 31 -20.61 15.17 -1.77
C ARG A 31 -20.68 13.65 -1.93
N ALA A 32 -21.52 12.99 -1.14
CA ALA A 32 -21.67 11.53 -1.23
C ALA A 32 -22.15 11.09 -2.63
N GLN A 33 -23.01 11.89 -3.27
CA GLN A 33 -23.47 11.64 -4.64
C GLN A 33 -22.36 11.87 -5.66
N ALA A 34 -21.53 12.91 -5.49
CA ALA A 34 -20.37 13.17 -6.33
C ALA A 34 -19.32 12.06 -6.25
N VAL A 35 -19.02 11.57 -5.04
CA VAL A 35 -18.14 10.41 -4.81
C VAL A 35 -18.72 9.17 -5.47
N HIS A 36 -20.02 8.93 -5.32
CA HIS A 36 -20.69 7.79 -5.95
C HIS A 36 -20.61 7.85 -7.49
N TRP A 37 -20.91 9.00 -8.10
CA TRP A 37 -20.78 9.16 -9.56
C TRP A 37 -19.34 8.98 -10.04
N ALA A 38 -18.35 9.49 -9.29
CA ALA A 38 -16.95 9.31 -9.60
C ALA A 38 -16.54 7.83 -9.50
N MET A 39 -16.96 7.15 -8.42
CA MET A 39 -16.69 5.73 -8.14
C MET A 39 -17.16 4.81 -9.25
N MET A 40 -18.30 5.14 -9.84
CA MET A 40 -18.87 4.32 -10.89
C MET A 40 -18.12 4.41 -12.22
N ILE A 41 -17.38 5.52 -12.42
CA ILE A 41 -16.53 5.74 -13.58
C ILE A 41 -15.12 5.21 -13.29
N THR A 42 -14.54 5.56 -12.14
CA THR A 42 -13.16 5.19 -11.76
C THR A 42 -13.00 3.74 -11.33
N LYS A 43 -14.06 3.11 -10.79
CA LYS A 43 -14.06 1.79 -10.14
C LYS A 43 -12.99 1.65 -9.04
N ASP A 44 -12.52 2.77 -8.49
CA ASP A 44 -11.51 2.84 -7.43
C ASP A 44 -11.98 3.86 -6.38
N PRO A 45 -12.23 3.42 -5.12
CA PRO A 45 -12.74 4.30 -4.07
C PRO A 45 -11.84 5.50 -3.77
N TYR A 46 -10.53 5.35 -3.92
CA TYR A 46 -9.57 6.42 -3.64
C TYR A 46 -9.54 7.44 -4.78
N LEU A 47 -9.55 6.98 -6.04
CA LEU A 47 -9.65 7.88 -7.19
C LEU A 47 -11.00 8.57 -7.25
N ALA A 48 -12.07 7.90 -6.80
CA ALA A 48 -13.40 8.48 -6.73
C ALA A 48 -13.45 9.67 -5.77
N GLU A 49 -12.82 9.53 -4.60
CA GLU A 49 -12.75 10.58 -3.59
C GLU A 49 -11.96 11.79 -4.11
N ASP A 50 -10.79 11.56 -4.73
CA ASP A 50 -9.95 12.61 -5.33
C ASP A 50 -10.68 13.35 -6.46
N VAL A 51 -11.38 12.60 -7.34
CA VAL A 51 -12.16 13.17 -8.44
C VAL A 51 -13.32 14.01 -7.92
N ALA A 52 -14.04 13.51 -6.91
CA ALA A 52 -15.15 14.24 -6.31
C ALA A 52 -14.66 15.52 -5.63
N GLN A 53 -13.53 15.47 -4.92
CA GLN A 53 -12.93 16.63 -4.27
C GLN A 53 -12.52 17.70 -5.29
N ASP A 54 -11.86 17.32 -6.39
CA ASP A 54 -11.47 18.27 -7.44
C ASP A 54 -12.69 18.82 -8.21
N ALA A 55 -13.70 17.99 -8.46
CA ALA A 55 -14.93 18.40 -9.13
C ALA A 55 -15.76 19.38 -8.28
N ILE A 56 -15.84 19.15 -6.97
CA ILE A 56 -16.49 20.04 -6.01
C ILE A 56 -15.77 21.41 -5.98
N LEU A 57 -14.44 21.41 -5.94
CA LEU A 57 -13.66 22.64 -5.99
C LEU A 57 -13.88 23.40 -7.31
N ARG A 58 -13.91 22.70 -8.45
CA ARG A 58 -14.22 23.30 -9.76
C ARG A 58 -15.65 23.83 -9.83
N SER A 59 -16.60 23.16 -9.19
CA SER A 59 -18.00 23.60 -9.14
C SER A 59 -18.16 24.90 -8.35
N PHE A 60 -17.35 25.13 -7.31
CA PHE A 60 -17.32 26.41 -6.60
C PHE A 60 -16.91 27.56 -7.52
N LEU A 61 -15.82 27.35 -8.27
CA LEU A 61 -15.21 28.36 -9.14
C LEU A 61 -16.04 28.65 -10.38
N ARG A 62 -16.94 27.74 -10.78
CA ARG A 62 -17.77 27.87 -11.98
C ARG A 62 -19.23 28.14 -11.66
N LEU A 63 -19.59 28.29 -10.40
CA LEU A 63 -21.01 28.36 -10.00
C LEU A 63 -21.74 29.55 -10.65
N GLU A 64 -21.02 30.64 -10.91
CA GLU A 64 -21.50 31.80 -11.68
C GLU A 64 -21.90 31.48 -13.14
N THR A 65 -21.36 30.40 -13.72
CA THR A 65 -21.68 29.96 -15.10
C THR A 65 -22.94 29.10 -15.18
N LEU A 66 -23.58 28.77 -14.05
CA LEU A 66 -24.82 28.00 -14.01
C LEU A 66 -26.00 28.94 -14.29
N GLU A 67 -26.62 28.82 -15.47
CA GLU A 67 -27.72 29.72 -15.88
C GLU A 67 -28.98 29.56 -15.03
N HIS A 68 -29.34 28.33 -14.68
CA HIS A 68 -30.54 28.03 -13.90
C HIS A 68 -30.19 27.22 -12.65
N ALA A 69 -30.58 27.72 -11.48
CA ALA A 69 -30.21 27.17 -10.19
C ALA A 69 -30.85 25.79 -9.88
N ASP A 70 -32.02 25.52 -10.45
CA ASP A 70 -32.69 24.22 -10.44
C ASP A 70 -31.90 23.11 -11.18
N ARG A 71 -30.92 23.47 -12.01
CA ARG A 71 -30.07 22.54 -12.77
C ARG A 71 -28.70 22.27 -12.12
N PHE A 72 -28.50 22.65 -10.86
CA PHE A 72 -27.23 22.46 -10.18
C PHE A 72 -26.76 21.00 -10.14
N LEU A 73 -27.66 20.06 -9.85
CA LEU A 73 -27.34 18.63 -9.72
C LEU A 73 -26.86 18.00 -11.05
N PRO A 74 -27.60 18.16 -12.18
CA PRO A 74 -27.11 17.74 -13.50
C PRO A 74 -25.81 18.42 -13.94
N TRP A 75 -25.62 19.69 -13.56
CA TRP A 75 -24.42 20.46 -13.86
C TRP A 75 -23.20 19.97 -13.07
N LEU A 76 -23.32 19.76 -11.76
CA LEU A 76 -22.28 19.17 -10.91
C LEU A 76 -21.91 17.76 -11.38
N ARG A 77 -22.91 16.94 -11.74
CA ARG A 77 -22.69 15.60 -12.30
C ARG A 77 -21.84 15.64 -13.58
N SER A 78 -22.05 16.63 -14.44
CA SER A 78 -21.26 16.82 -15.67
C SER A 78 -19.80 17.17 -15.36
N ILE A 79 -19.55 18.00 -14.34
CA ILE A 79 -18.19 18.34 -13.88
C ILE A 79 -17.48 17.10 -13.33
N VAL A 80 -18.15 16.34 -12.46
CA VAL A 80 -17.62 15.09 -11.89
C VAL A 80 -17.29 14.07 -12.98
N ARG A 81 -18.22 13.86 -13.93
CA ARG A 81 -18.02 12.95 -15.06
C ARG A 81 -16.81 13.34 -15.90
N ASN A 82 -16.71 14.60 -16.31
CA ASN A 82 -15.60 15.07 -17.14
C ASN A 82 -14.26 14.90 -16.41
N LYS A 83 -14.22 15.18 -15.10
CA LYS A 83 -13.02 14.99 -14.30
C LYS A 83 -12.65 13.52 -14.15
N ALA A 84 -13.62 12.65 -13.89
CA ALA A 84 -13.42 11.21 -13.79
C ALA A 84 -12.84 10.63 -15.10
N ILE A 85 -13.40 11.04 -16.24
CA ILE A 85 -12.93 10.63 -17.58
C ILE A 85 -11.50 11.12 -17.83
N ASP A 86 -11.18 12.37 -17.46
CA ASP A 86 -9.84 12.92 -17.65
C ASP A 86 -8.79 12.20 -16.80
N VAL A 87 -9.12 11.88 -15.54
CA VAL A 87 -8.27 11.09 -14.64
C VAL A 87 -8.04 9.68 -15.21
N ILE A 88 -9.08 9.00 -15.71
CA ILE A 88 -8.94 7.67 -16.33
C ILE A 88 -8.08 7.73 -17.60
N ARG A 89 -8.30 8.74 -18.45
CA ARG A 89 -7.57 8.93 -19.71
C ARG A 89 -6.08 9.17 -19.47
N THR A 90 -5.74 9.92 -18.43
CA THR A 90 -4.35 10.23 -18.05
C THR A 90 -3.66 9.05 -17.37
N SER A 91 -4.43 8.15 -16.74
CA SER A 91 -3.92 6.97 -16.02
C SER A 91 -3.67 5.75 -16.93
N GLY A 92 -3.76 5.89 -18.26
CA GLY A 92 -3.47 4.82 -19.23
C GLY A 92 -4.55 3.74 -19.37
N ASN A 93 -5.67 3.83 -18.65
CA ASN A 93 -6.66 2.77 -18.54
C ASN A 93 -7.81 2.95 -19.55
N ARG A 94 -7.52 2.81 -20.86
CA ARG A 94 -8.44 3.11 -21.99
C ARG A 94 -9.67 2.21 -22.10
N ARG A 95 -9.79 1.14 -21.32
CA ARG A 95 -10.83 0.10 -21.51
C ARG A 95 -12.13 0.32 -20.73
N LEU A 96 -12.24 1.41 -19.95
CA LEU A 96 -13.42 1.72 -19.12
C LEU A 96 -14.40 2.71 -19.75
N VAL A 97 -14.05 3.30 -20.90
CA VAL A 97 -14.96 4.16 -21.65
C VAL A 97 -15.79 3.24 -22.51
N LEU A 98 -17.02 2.92 -22.08
CA LEU A 98 -18.21 2.53 -22.85
C LEU A 98 -19.07 1.58 -22.01
N SER A 99 -20.06 2.14 -21.30
CA SER A 99 -21.38 1.54 -21.02
C SER A 99 -22.26 2.64 -20.40
N GLY A 100 -23.37 2.95 -21.06
CA GLY A 100 -24.29 4.01 -20.67
C GLY A 100 -25.35 3.58 -19.65
N ASP A 101 -25.83 4.61 -18.93
CA ASP A 101 -27.16 4.88 -18.39
C ASP A 101 -27.98 3.78 -17.70
N GLU A 102 -27.95 3.82 -16.37
CA GLU A 102 -29.11 3.76 -15.47
C GLU A 102 -28.63 4.22 -14.07
N TRP A 103 -29.17 5.32 -13.53
CA TRP A 103 -28.64 5.97 -12.32
C TRP A 103 -29.75 6.56 -11.46
N ASP A 104 -30.12 5.88 -10.37
CA ASP A 104 -31.17 6.28 -9.42
C ASP A 104 -30.60 6.90 -8.12
N HIS A 105 -31.38 7.74 -7.44
CA HIS A 105 -30.97 8.52 -6.25
C HIS A 105 -31.38 7.86 -4.90
N PRO A 106 -30.55 7.98 -3.83
CA PRO A 106 -31.07 7.99 -2.46
C PRO A 106 -30.76 9.29 -1.70
N SER A 107 -31.70 9.66 -0.82
CA SER A 107 -31.80 10.87 0.00
C SER A 107 -31.47 10.61 1.49
N GLY A 108 -30.84 11.56 2.20
CA GLY A 108 -30.81 11.57 3.67
C GLY A 108 -29.86 12.60 4.33
N ASN A 109 -30.43 13.43 5.22
CA ASN A 109 -29.87 14.59 5.96
C ASN A 109 -29.44 14.22 7.40
N SER A 110 -28.50 14.96 8.02
CA SER A 110 -28.61 15.48 9.41
C SER A 110 -27.43 16.41 9.77
N ALA A 111 -27.73 17.47 10.54
CA ALA A 111 -26.82 18.55 10.93
C ALA A 111 -26.39 18.41 12.40
N ASP A 112 -25.08 18.57 12.68
CA ASP A 112 -24.47 18.41 14.01
C ASP A 112 -23.61 19.66 14.35
N PRO A 113 -23.74 20.27 15.55
CA PRO A 113 -22.98 21.45 16.00
C PRO A 113 -21.45 21.38 15.88
N GLU A 114 -20.84 20.19 15.85
CA GLU A 114 -19.39 20.01 15.60
C GLU A 114 -18.96 20.49 14.19
N ILE A 115 -19.87 20.46 13.22
CA ILE A 115 -19.60 20.81 11.81
C ILE A 115 -19.37 22.33 11.64
N CYS A 116 -19.93 23.16 12.52
CA CYS A 116 -19.76 24.61 12.52
C CYS A 116 -18.37 25.08 12.99
N ALA A 117 -17.67 24.29 13.82
CA ALA A 117 -16.28 24.59 14.21
C ALA A 117 -15.27 24.17 13.12
N LEU A 118 -15.53 23.04 12.43
CA LEU A 118 -14.74 22.62 11.26
C LEU A 118 -14.83 23.60 10.07
N ARG A 119 -15.94 24.35 9.97
CA ARG A 119 -16.29 25.29 8.89
C ARG A 119 -15.37 26.52 8.76
N ASN A 120 -14.89 27.11 9.85
CA ASN A 120 -14.00 28.29 9.80
C ASN A 120 -12.51 27.94 9.72
N ASP A 121 -12.13 26.76 10.23
CA ASP A 121 -10.73 26.31 10.25
C ASP A 121 -10.20 25.93 8.86
N TRP A 122 -11.04 25.39 7.98
CA TRP A 122 -10.58 24.89 6.67
C TRP A 122 -10.20 26.02 5.70
N ILE A 123 -10.98 27.09 5.60
CA ILE A 123 -10.67 28.25 4.75
C ILE A 123 -9.46 29.03 5.31
N ALA A 124 -9.38 29.20 6.64
CA ALA A 124 -8.21 29.80 7.30
C ALA A 124 -6.95 28.94 7.12
N SER A 125 -7.10 27.61 7.05
CA SER A 125 -5.99 26.70 6.76
C SER A 125 -5.49 26.89 5.33
N ILE A 126 -6.35 26.99 4.31
CA ILE A 126 -5.91 27.18 2.91
C ILE A 126 -5.08 28.45 2.75
N SER A 127 -5.51 29.60 3.30
CA SER A 127 -4.72 30.84 3.24
C SER A 127 -3.34 30.68 3.88
N LYS A 128 -3.26 30.06 5.07
CA LYS A 128 -1.99 29.74 5.74
C LYS A 128 -1.14 28.73 4.98
N LEU A 129 -1.75 27.79 4.27
CA LEU A 129 -1.04 26.81 3.44
C LEU A 129 -0.41 27.52 2.23
N MET A 130 -1.13 28.45 1.60
CA MET A 130 -0.64 29.23 0.45
C MET A 130 0.51 30.19 0.84
N GLU A 131 0.56 30.69 2.07
CA GLU A 131 1.69 31.48 2.62
C GLU A 131 3.01 30.70 2.63
N SER A 132 2.96 29.36 2.57
CA SER A 132 4.17 28.55 2.48
C SER A 132 4.83 28.59 1.09
N LEU A 133 4.12 29.00 0.04
CA LEU A 133 4.66 29.11 -1.32
C LEU A 133 5.42 30.44 -1.50
N THR A 134 6.40 30.48 -2.41
CA THR A 134 6.96 31.78 -2.81
C THR A 134 5.89 32.60 -3.52
N GLU A 135 5.99 33.93 -3.50
CA GLU A 135 4.99 34.79 -4.15
C GLU A 135 4.79 34.43 -5.64
N ARG A 136 5.88 34.09 -6.32
CA ARG A 136 5.84 33.63 -7.72
C ARG A 136 5.12 32.29 -7.88
N ASP A 137 5.47 31.29 -7.06
CA ASP A 137 4.86 29.95 -7.14
C ASP A 137 3.38 30.00 -6.75
N ARG A 138 3.03 30.84 -5.77
CA ARG A 138 1.65 31.14 -5.35
C ARG A 138 0.85 31.69 -6.52
N GLN A 139 1.32 32.72 -7.20
CA GLN A 139 0.62 33.30 -8.34
C GLN A 139 0.46 32.30 -9.49
N ILE A 140 1.49 31.49 -9.79
CA ILE A 140 1.42 30.43 -10.81
C ILE A 140 0.38 29.36 -10.43
N PHE A 141 0.41 28.91 -9.17
CA PHE A 141 -0.56 27.96 -8.64
C PHE A 141 -1.98 28.53 -8.69
N GLU A 142 -2.15 29.80 -8.32
CA GLU A 142 -3.44 30.47 -8.34
C GLU A 142 -4.01 30.64 -9.75
N LEU A 143 -3.17 31.04 -10.71
CA LEU A 143 -3.55 31.17 -12.12
C LEU A 143 -3.98 29.82 -12.71
N HIS A 144 -3.25 28.75 -12.39
CA HIS A 144 -3.58 27.42 -12.88
C HIS A 144 -4.82 26.81 -12.21
N PHE A 145 -4.85 26.78 -10.88
CA PHE A 145 -5.89 26.04 -10.14
C PHE A 145 -7.14 26.87 -9.84
N PHE A 146 -7.03 28.19 -9.65
CA PHE A 146 -8.19 29.05 -9.38
C PHE A 146 -8.70 29.77 -10.62
N ARG A 147 -7.81 30.17 -11.55
CA ARG A 147 -8.19 30.90 -12.77
C ARG A 147 -8.21 30.05 -14.04
N GLN A 148 -7.86 28.75 -13.94
CA GLN A 148 -7.88 27.77 -15.03
C GLN A 148 -7.01 28.11 -16.25
N TRP A 149 -5.97 28.93 -16.07
CA TRP A 149 -5.03 29.22 -17.15
C TRP A 149 -4.27 27.96 -17.56
N SER A 150 -4.04 27.83 -18.86
CA SER A 150 -3.24 26.74 -19.41
C SER A 150 -1.77 26.89 -19.00
N PRO A 151 -1.01 25.79 -18.87
CA PRO A 151 0.42 25.86 -18.61
C PRO A 151 1.20 26.70 -19.65
N GLU A 152 0.71 26.77 -20.88
CA GLU A 152 1.24 27.60 -21.96
C GLU A 152 0.96 29.09 -21.73
N GLU A 153 -0.26 29.48 -21.33
CA GLU A 153 -0.61 30.87 -21.00
C GLU A 153 0.20 31.39 -19.81
N ILE A 154 0.39 30.53 -18.80
CA ILE A 154 1.22 30.83 -17.63
C ILE A 154 2.69 30.96 -18.04
N ALA A 155 3.19 30.06 -18.88
CA ALA A 155 4.56 30.10 -19.38
C ALA A 155 4.85 31.44 -20.10
N SER A 156 3.93 31.88 -20.97
CA SER A 156 4.02 33.17 -21.64
C SER A 156 3.98 34.34 -20.67
N ARG A 157 3.10 34.32 -19.66
CA ARG A 157 2.94 35.42 -18.68
C ARG A 157 4.14 35.61 -17.76
N PHE A 158 4.82 34.53 -17.41
CA PHE A 158 5.98 34.52 -16.51
C PHE A 158 7.32 34.38 -17.23
N GLU A 159 7.32 34.39 -18.57
CA GLU A 159 8.51 34.26 -19.42
C GLU A 159 9.37 33.04 -19.06
N ILE A 160 8.72 31.89 -18.87
CA ILE A 160 9.39 30.62 -18.53
C ILE A 160 8.97 29.52 -19.49
N ARG A 161 9.76 28.43 -19.52
CA ARG A 161 9.38 27.23 -20.28
C ARG A 161 8.16 26.56 -19.63
N VAL A 162 7.29 25.98 -20.44
CA VAL A 162 6.12 25.20 -20.00
C VAL A 162 6.52 24.08 -19.03
N SER A 163 7.66 23.41 -19.29
CA SER A 163 8.21 22.40 -18.38
C SER A 163 8.49 22.94 -16.98
N ASN A 164 8.88 24.22 -16.87
CA ASN A 164 9.14 24.86 -15.59
C ASN A 164 7.84 25.19 -14.84
N VAL A 165 6.76 25.52 -15.56
CA VAL A 165 5.40 25.68 -14.98
C VAL A 165 4.94 24.37 -14.36
N TYR A 166 5.04 23.24 -15.08
CA TYR A 166 4.69 21.92 -14.54
C TYR A 166 5.51 21.57 -13.30
N ASN A 167 6.82 21.86 -13.29
CA ASN A 167 7.67 21.65 -12.13
C ASN A 167 7.26 22.51 -10.93
N ILE A 168 6.93 23.79 -11.15
CA ILE A 168 6.46 24.70 -10.11
C ILE A 168 5.13 24.21 -9.53
N LEU A 169 4.16 23.86 -10.36
CA LEU A 169 2.85 23.36 -9.93
C LEU A 169 2.97 22.06 -9.13
N SER A 170 3.81 21.14 -9.59
CA SER A 170 4.09 19.88 -8.89
C SER A 170 4.71 20.12 -7.51
N ARG A 171 5.77 20.94 -7.43
CA ARG A 171 6.43 21.29 -6.16
C ARG A 171 5.49 22.03 -5.21
N ALA A 172 4.68 22.95 -5.73
CA ALA A 172 3.69 23.68 -4.94
C ALA A 172 2.64 22.74 -4.36
N LYS A 173 2.12 21.79 -5.15
CA LYS A 173 1.18 20.77 -4.68
C LYS A 173 1.76 19.92 -3.55
N VAL A 174 3.00 19.43 -3.71
CA VAL A 174 3.69 18.65 -2.68
C VAL A 174 3.84 19.48 -1.41
N LYS A 175 4.36 20.72 -1.53
CA LYS A 175 4.56 21.62 -0.38
C LYS A 175 3.26 21.92 0.38
N LEU A 176 2.17 22.17 -0.34
CA LEU A 176 0.85 22.38 0.26
C LEU A 176 0.32 21.12 0.97
N GLN A 177 0.51 19.94 0.39
CA GLN A 177 0.15 18.68 1.04
C GLN A 177 0.94 18.45 2.33
N GLU A 178 2.24 18.77 2.33
CA GLU A 178 3.08 18.67 3.52
C GLU A 178 2.63 19.63 4.63
N GLN A 179 2.35 20.89 4.29
CA GLN A 179 1.87 21.85 5.27
C GLN A 179 0.46 21.48 5.78
N ARG A 180 -0.42 20.96 4.91
CA ARG A 180 -1.75 20.48 5.30
C ARG A 180 -1.61 19.39 6.34
N PHE A 181 -0.76 18.40 6.07
CA PHE A 181 -0.51 17.32 7.00
C PHE A 181 0.04 17.81 8.34
N ARG A 182 0.99 18.76 8.34
CA ARG A 182 1.52 19.36 9.57
C ARG A 182 0.42 19.99 10.42
N TYR A 183 -0.43 20.80 9.80
CA TYR A 183 -1.54 21.45 10.47
C TYR A 183 -2.54 20.44 11.05
N GLU A 184 -2.93 19.45 10.24
CA GLU A 184 -3.87 18.41 10.68
C GLU A 184 -3.27 17.50 11.78
N THR A 185 -1.97 17.22 11.75
CA THR A 185 -1.29 16.45 12.80
C THR A 185 -1.33 17.17 14.15
N VAL A 186 -1.13 18.49 14.17
CA VAL A 186 -1.24 19.28 15.41
C VAL A 186 -2.65 19.18 15.98
N ARG A 187 -3.67 19.33 15.12
CA ARG A 187 -5.08 19.20 15.53
C ARG A 187 -5.41 17.80 16.03
N TYR A 188 -4.90 16.78 15.35
CA TYR A 188 -5.07 15.39 15.73
C TYR A 188 -4.53 15.12 17.14
N VAL A 189 -3.30 15.56 17.45
CA VAL A 189 -2.69 15.42 18.78
C VAL A 189 -3.46 16.20 19.86
N GLN A 190 -3.93 17.41 19.54
CA GLN A 190 -4.81 18.18 20.44
C GLN A 190 -6.12 17.44 20.72
N GLY A 191 -6.73 16.84 19.70
CA GLY A 191 -7.94 16.02 19.83
C GLY A 191 -7.73 14.79 20.72
N ARG A 192 -6.59 14.10 20.58
CA ARG A 192 -6.20 13.00 21.48
C ARG A 192 -6.11 13.45 22.94
N THR A 193 -5.47 14.61 23.16
CA THR A 193 -5.33 15.20 24.51
C THR A 193 -6.71 15.50 25.11
N ALA A 194 -7.62 16.08 24.31
CA ALA A 194 -8.99 16.36 24.75
C ALA A 194 -9.77 15.08 25.10
N LEU A 195 -9.52 13.98 24.40
CA LEU A 195 -10.10 12.66 24.68
C LEU A 195 -9.39 11.92 25.83
N SER A 196 -8.45 12.55 26.55
CA SER A 196 -7.65 11.94 27.62
C SER A 196 -6.93 10.65 27.19
N LYS A 197 -6.55 10.56 25.91
CA LYS A 197 -5.72 9.46 25.40
C LYS A 197 -4.30 9.57 25.94
N PRO A 198 -3.55 8.45 26.06
CA PRO A 198 -2.16 8.50 26.50
C PRO A 198 -1.32 9.34 25.53
N ALA A 199 -0.51 10.26 26.06
CA ALA A 199 0.42 11.06 25.26
C ALA A 199 1.66 10.26 24.83
N ARG A 200 2.01 9.21 25.58
CA ARG A 200 3.18 8.36 25.31
C ARG A 200 2.84 6.92 25.66
N THR A 201 3.20 6.01 24.77
CA THR A 201 3.14 4.56 25.01
C THR A 201 4.36 3.91 24.39
N SER A 202 5.00 2.99 25.10
CA SER A 202 6.15 2.24 24.59
C SER A 202 6.03 0.77 24.98
N LEU A 203 6.16 -0.11 23.98
CA LEU A 203 6.14 -1.55 24.17
C LEU A 203 7.55 -2.10 24.33
N ARG A 204 7.70 -3.15 25.14
CA ARG A 204 8.98 -3.86 25.27
C ARG A 204 9.31 -4.57 23.96
N VAL A 205 10.50 -4.35 23.41
CA VAL A 205 10.95 -4.97 22.15
C VAL A 205 11.67 -6.29 22.42
N PRO A 206 11.31 -7.42 21.77
CA PRO A 206 12.05 -8.67 21.83
C PRO A 206 13.49 -8.52 21.31
N GLY A 207 14.45 -9.20 21.94
CA GLY A 207 15.88 -9.10 21.61
C GLY A 207 16.33 -9.77 20.30
N SER A 208 15.42 -10.35 19.52
CA SER A 208 15.76 -10.99 18.24
C SER A 208 16.11 -9.95 17.18
N ARG A 209 17.16 -10.21 16.40
CA ARG A 209 17.57 -9.41 15.24
C ARG A 209 17.63 -10.30 13.99
N CYS A 210 17.24 -9.74 12.86
CA CYS A 210 17.50 -10.31 11.53
C CYS A 210 18.34 -9.32 10.71
N VAL A 211 19.03 -9.84 9.70
CA VAL A 211 19.92 -9.06 8.83
C VAL A 211 19.12 -8.15 7.88
N TYR A 212 17.90 -8.55 7.54
CA TYR A 212 16.96 -7.79 6.71
C TYR A 212 15.56 -7.77 7.34
N SER A 213 14.78 -6.72 7.06
CA SER A 213 13.40 -6.59 7.55
C SER A 213 12.41 -6.87 6.43
N SER A 214 12.23 -8.15 6.11
CA SER A 214 11.14 -8.59 5.21
C SER A 214 9.79 -8.60 5.94
N PHE A 215 8.70 -8.65 5.18
CA PHE A 215 7.34 -8.74 5.74
C PHE A 215 7.20 -9.91 6.73
N GLY A 216 7.65 -11.11 6.35
CA GLY A 216 7.53 -12.30 7.19
C GLY A 216 8.34 -12.20 8.49
N HIS A 217 9.51 -11.56 8.46
CA HIS A 217 10.30 -11.26 9.66
C HIS A 217 9.56 -10.34 10.63
N ILE A 218 9.03 -9.22 10.12
CA ILE A 218 8.30 -8.28 10.96
C ILE A 218 7.01 -8.91 11.49
N VAL A 219 6.28 -9.69 10.68
CA VAL A 219 5.13 -10.47 11.17
C VAL A 219 5.54 -11.41 12.30
N PHE A 220 6.62 -12.17 12.15
CA PHE A 220 7.13 -13.05 13.20
C PHE A 220 7.39 -12.28 14.50
N GLU A 221 7.99 -11.08 14.44
CA GLU A 221 8.19 -10.23 15.61
C GLU A 221 6.88 -9.76 16.24
N LEU A 222 5.92 -9.29 15.43
CA LEU A 222 4.61 -8.84 15.89
C LEU A 222 3.84 -9.97 16.59
N LEU A 223 3.92 -11.21 16.07
CA LEU A 223 3.23 -12.36 16.63
C LEU A 223 3.71 -12.71 18.06
N ARG A 224 4.91 -12.28 18.47
CA ARG A 224 5.41 -12.46 19.84
C ARG A 224 4.63 -11.68 20.89
N TYR A 225 3.85 -10.67 20.47
CA TYR A 225 2.93 -9.90 21.32
C TYR A 225 1.52 -10.51 21.38
N THR A 226 1.33 -11.66 20.74
CA THR A 226 0.04 -12.36 20.67
C THR A 226 0.16 -13.75 21.30
N LYS A 227 -0.95 -14.50 21.31
CA LYS A 227 -0.96 -15.92 21.70
C LYS A 227 -0.17 -16.84 20.75
N LEU A 228 0.41 -16.30 19.66
CA LEU A 228 1.20 -17.01 18.64
C LEU A 228 2.72 -16.95 18.90
N ASN A 229 3.14 -16.54 20.09
CA ASN A 229 4.54 -16.31 20.44
C ASN A 229 5.45 -17.56 20.46
N GLY A 230 4.87 -18.76 20.32
CA GLY A 230 5.60 -20.03 20.25
C GLY A 230 6.01 -20.46 18.84
N LEU A 231 5.53 -19.77 17.79
CA LEU A 231 5.92 -20.06 16.41
C LEU A 231 7.38 -19.71 16.18
N THR A 232 8.07 -20.50 15.36
CA THR A 232 9.39 -20.21 14.83
C THR A 232 9.30 -19.30 13.60
N LEU A 233 10.41 -18.63 13.26
CA LEU A 233 10.49 -17.81 12.04
C LEU A 233 10.24 -18.64 10.78
N SER A 234 10.77 -19.87 10.70
CA SER A 234 10.52 -20.76 9.56
C SER A 234 9.04 -21.11 9.41
N GLU A 235 8.33 -21.36 10.52
CA GLU A 235 6.88 -21.59 10.48
C GLU A 235 6.14 -20.35 10.00
N VAL A 236 6.46 -19.14 10.50
CA VAL A 236 5.81 -17.91 10.02
C VAL A 236 6.09 -17.67 8.54
N MET A 237 7.35 -17.79 8.10
CA MET A 237 7.75 -17.61 6.70
C MET A 237 7.06 -18.64 5.78
N GLY A 238 6.91 -19.88 6.22
CA GLY A 238 6.23 -20.93 5.47
C GLY A 238 4.71 -20.78 5.43
N LEU A 239 4.08 -20.58 6.59
CA LEU A 239 2.63 -20.40 6.75
C LEU A 239 2.09 -19.21 5.96
N THR A 240 2.86 -18.11 5.92
CA THR A 240 2.50 -16.90 5.16
C THR A 240 2.90 -16.97 3.68
N GLY A 241 3.55 -18.06 3.24
CA GLY A 241 4.06 -18.23 1.89
C GLY A 241 5.27 -17.36 1.52
N GLN A 242 5.77 -16.52 2.43
CA GLN A 242 6.92 -15.65 2.19
C GLN A 242 8.21 -16.42 1.86
N ALA A 243 8.38 -17.61 2.43
CA ALA A 243 9.51 -18.49 2.13
C ALA A 243 9.55 -18.96 0.65
N PHE A 244 8.39 -18.95 -0.02
CA PHE A 244 8.19 -19.41 -1.39
C PHE A 244 7.99 -18.24 -2.35
N ARG A 245 8.14 -17.01 -1.83
CA ARG A 245 7.83 -15.79 -2.54
C ARG A 245 8.95 -15.37 -3.47
N ILE A 246 8.62 -14.97 -4.70
CA ILE A 246 9.52 -14.32 -5.65
C ILE A 246 8.76 -13.30 -6.50
N GLN A 247 9.43 -12.19 -6.75
CA GLN A 247 8.95 -11.13 -7.62
C GLN A 247 10.15 -10.38 -8.18
N MET A 248 10.03 -9.90 -9.42
CA MET A 248 11.15 -9.25 -10.11
C MET A 248 10.69 -8.06 -10.95
N THR A 249 11.49 -7.00 -10.92
CA THR A 249 11.42 -5.89 -11.90
C THR A 249 12.21 -6.24 -13.16
N PRO A 250 11.94 -5.59 -14.31
CA PRO A 250 12.66 -5.87 -15.56
C PRO A 250 14.18 -5.70 -15.48
N ASP A 251 14.68 -4.86 -14.59
CA ASP A 251 16.10 -4.59 -14.33
C ASP A 251 16.69 -5.42 -13.18
N ALA A 252 15.90 -6.30 -12.54
CA ALA A 252 16.28 -7.01 -11.31
C ALA A 252 16.79 -6.09 -10.18
N GLY A 253 16.25 -4.87 -10.10
CA GLY A 253 16.63 -3.84 -9.14
C GLY A 253 16.25 -4.17 -7.68
N LEU A 254 16.72 -3.31 -6.77
CA LEU A 254 16.57 -3.43 -5.31
C LEU A 254 15.12 -3.61 -4.80
N SER A 255 14.13 -3.05 -5.50
CA SER A 255 12.72 -3.14 -5.06
C SER A 255 12.04 -4.45 -5.43
N SER A 256 12.67 -5.29 -6.25
CA SER A 256 12.09 -6.51 -6.84
C SER A 256 11.41 -7.42 -5.82
N SER A 257 12.10 -7.80 -4.75
CA SER A 257 11.60 -8.83 -3.84
C SER A 257 10.66 -8.31 -2.73
N LEU A 258 10.61 -6.98 -2.51
CA LEU A 258 9.90 -6.40 -1.36
C LEU A 258 8.63 -5.61 -1.72
N VAL A 259 8.40 -5.28 -2.99
CA VAL A 259 7.24 -4.47 -3.40
C VAL A 259 6.14 -5.33 -4.04
N TYR A 260 5.01 -5.45 -3.35
CA TYR A 260 3.85 -6.25 -3.76
C TYR A 260 2.57 -5.70 -3.17
N ASP A 261 1.43 -6.33 -3.47
CA ASP A 261 0.18 -6.02 -2.78
C ASP A 261 0.28 -6.49 -1.31
N TRP A 262 0.86 -5.62 -0.48
CA TRP A 262 1.10 -5.86 0.94
C TRP A 262 -0.20 -6.06 1.71
N GLY A 263 -1.29 -5.41 1.27
CA GLY A 263 -2.62 -5.58 1.86
C GLY A 263 -3.14 -7.00 1.64
N PHE A 264 -3.07 -7.50 0.40
CA PHE A 264 -3.41 -8.89 0.07
C PHE A 264 -2.59 -9.87 0.92
N VAL A 265 -1.28 -9.67 1.00
CA VAL A 265 -0.39 -10.56 1.79
C VAL A 265 -0.72 -10.50 3.29
N ALA A 266 -1.03 -9.32 3.84
CA ALA A 266 -1.45 -9.17 5.23
C ALA A 266 -2.78 -9.88 5.50
N ASP A 267 -3.74 -9.81 4.58
CA ASP A 267 -5.01 -10.54 4.70
C ASP A 267 -4.80 -12.05 4.66
N GLN A 268 -3.92 -12.55 3.79
CA GLN A 268 -3.56 -13.97 3.74
C GLN A 268 -2.88 -14.45 5.04
N ALA A 269 -1.93 -13.67 5.56
CA ALA A 269 -1.26 -13.98 6.82
C ALA A 269 -2.27 -14.04 7.98
N ALA A 270 -3.14 -13.04 8.10
CA ALA A 270 -4.16 -13.01 9.14
C ALA A 270 -5.14 -14.19 9.05
N ARG A 271 -5.50 -14.61 7.82
CA ARG A 271 -6.35 -15.77 7.57
C ARG A 271 -5.75 -17.06 8.13
N VAL A 272 -4.45 -17.29 7.92
CA VAL A 272 -3.74 -18.48 8.44
C VAL A 272 -3.66 -18.44 9.97
N PHE A 273 -3.32 -17.29 10.53
CA PHE A 273 -3.18 -17.13 11.98
C PHE A 273 -4.52 -17.03 12.73
N GLY A 274 -5.65 -17.03 12.03
CA GLY A 274 -6.98 -16.92 12.63
C GLY A 274 -7.18 -15.59 13.38
N CYS A 275 -6.53 -14.53 12.92
CA CYS A 275 -6.62 -13.18 13.48
C CYS A 275 -7.21 -12.19 12.46
N ARG A 276 -7.48 -10.96 12.92
CA ARG A 276 -7.88 -9.86 12.03
C ARG A 276 -6.64 -9.03 11.68
N ALA A 277 -6.43 -8.76 10.39
CA ALA A 277 -5.51 -7.72 9.95
C ALA A 277 -6.25 -6.39 9.82
N CYS A 278 -5.58 -5.30 10.18
CA CYS A 278 -5.97 -3.95 9.76
C CYS A 278 -4.78 -3.35 9.01
N HIS A 279 -4.99 -2.93 7.77
CA HIS A 279 -3.94 -2.36 6.94
C HIS A 279 -4.40 -1.13 6.15
N ILE A 280 -3.44 -0.25 5.87
CA ILE A 280 -3.63 1.02 5.15
C ILE A 280 -2.43 1.23 4.23
N GLY A 281 -2.69 1.76 3.04
CA GLY A 281 -1.65 2.06 2.06
C GLY A 281 -1.46 0.94 1.04
N LYS A 282 -0.76 1.27 -0.06
CA LYS A 282 -0.52 0.37 -1.19
C LYS A 282 0.79 0.76 -1.88
N PRO A 283 1.46 -0.18 -2.55
CA PRO A 283 2.65 0.12 -3.35
C PRO A 283 2.31 1.10 -4.49
N ASN A 284 3.31 1.86 -4.95
CA ASN A 284 3.21 2.84 -6.04
C ASN A 284 2.15 3.93 -5.82
N ARG A 285 1.79 4.23 -4.56
CA ARG A 285 0.83 5.30 -4.21
C ARG A 285 1.44 6.29 -3.24
N ILE A 286 1.40 7.56 -3.65
CA ILE A 286 1.82 8.69 -2.82
C ILE A 286 0.80 8.86 -1.67
N PRO A 287 1.23 8.85 -0.39
CA PRO A 287 0.34 9.04 0.74
C PRO A 287 -0.33 10.43 0.73
N THR A 288 -1.66 10.46 0.82
CA THR A 288 -2.41 11.71 1.03
C THR A 288 -2.39 12.11 2.51
N PRO A 289 -2.60 13.40 2.85
CA PRO A 289 -2.70 13.83 4.25
C PRO A 289 -3.72 13.01 5.07
N ASP A 290 -4.89 12.75 4.51
CA ASP A 290 -5.94 11.95 5.14
C ASP A 290 -5.50 10.49 5.40
N LEU A 291 -4.77 9.89 4.46
CA LEU A 291 -4.20 8.55 4.63
C LEU A 291 -3.14 8.53 5.72
N LEU A 292 -2.28 9.54 5.77
CA LEU A 292 -1.23 9.67 6.78
C LEU A 292 -1.83 9.83 8.19
N LEU A 293 -2.90 10.63 8.36
CA LEU A 293 -3.58 10.76 9.66
C LEU A 293 -4.20 9.44 10.10
N ARG A 294 -4.87 8.74 9.19
CA ARG A 294 -5.41 7.40 9.48
C ARG A 294 -4.31 6.41 9.84
N ALA A 295 -3.13 6.52 9.21
CA ALA A 295 -1.97 5.72 9.55
C ALA A 295 -1.44 6.06 10.96
N LEU A 296 -1.30 7.34 11.33
CA LEU A 296 -0.95 7.76 12.69
C LEU A 296 -1.89 7.14 13.72
N GLN A 297 -3.19 7.29 13.49
CA GLN A 297 -4.22 6.73 14.36
C GLN A 297 -4.12 5.22 14.47
N THR A 298 -3.95 4.52 13.35
CA THR A 298 -3.83 3.05 13.32
C THR A 298 -2.61 2.57 14.10
N ILE A 299 -1.46 3.24 13.95
CA ILE A 299 -0.21 2.92 14.66
C ILE A 299 -0.40 3.11 16.18
N GLN A 300 -0.97 4.24 16.59
CA GLN A 300 -1.18 4.54 18.01
C GLN A 300 -2.20 3.59 18.64
N ASP A 301 -3.33 3.33 17.96
CA ASP A 301 -4.38 2.44 18.44
C ASP A 301 -3.88 1.00 18.61
N THR A 302 -3.01 0.50 17.72
CA THR A 302 -2.44 -0.85 17.88
C THR A 302 -1.45 -0.90 19.04
N ILE A 303 -0.60 0.12 19.19
CA ILE A 303 0.38 0.21 20.29
C ILE A 303 -0.34 0.29 21.64
N GLU A 304 -1.41 1.07 21.74
CA GLU A 304 -2.27 1.14 22.92
C GLU A 304 -2.93 -0.21 23.26
N ARG A 305 -3.13 -1.10 22.28
CA ARG A 305 -3.61 -2.47 22.48
C ARG A 305 -2.49 -3.48 22.80
N GLY A 306 -1.25 -3.02 22.92
CA GLY A 306 -0.10 -3.84 23.27
C GLY A 306 0.57 -4.54 22.09
N ILE A 307 0.23 -4.19 20.83
CA ILE A 307 0.78 -4.83 19.62
C ILE A 307 1.45 -3.76 18.74
N PRO A 308 2.74 -3.90 18.39
CA PRO A 308 3.41 -2.99 17.47
C PRO A 308 2.77 -2.94 16.08
N ALA A 309 3.09 -1.88 15.32
CA ALA A 309 2.69 -1.75 13.92
C ALA A 309 3.81 -2.18 12.97
N LEU A 310 3.49 -2.96 11.95
CA LEU A 310 4.34 -3.20 10.79
C LEU A 310 4.21 -2.01 9.85
N VAL A 311 5.33 -1.43 9.44
CA VAL A 311 5.33 -0.25 8.56
C VAL A 311 6.35 -0.40 7.44
N TRP A 312 5.99 -0.02 6.23
CA TRP A 312 6.88 0.08 5.08
C TRP A 312 7.49 1.49 4.98
N ASN A 313 8.75 1.58 4.53
CA ASN A 313 9.41 2.83 4.14
C ASN A 313 9.63 3.80 5.31
N LEU A 314 10.27 3.32 6.39
CA LEU A 314 10.62 4.11 7.58
C LEU A 314 11.94 4.89 7.39
N ALA A 315 13.03 4.21 7.03
CA ALA A 315 14.34 4.82 6.74
C ALA A 315 15.03 4.20 5.52
N SER A 316 14.86 2.90 5.31
CA SER A 316 15.21 2.19 4.08
C SER A 316 13.94 1.73 3.35
N CYS A 317 14.09 1.33 2.08
CA CYS A 317 13.03 0.67 1.31
C CYS A 317 12.79 -0.77 1.81
N GLU A 318 12.51 -0.91 3.10
CA GLU A 318 12.23 -2.17 3.80
C GLU A 318 11.06 -2.00 4.77
N PHE A 319 10.62 -3.10 5.37
CA PHE A 319 9.68 -3.04 6.49
C PHE A 319 10.40 -2.68 7.78
N GLY A 320 9.63 -2.25 8.77
CA GLY A 320 10.08 -2.11 10.13
C GLY A 320 8.91 -2.17 11.09
N MET A 321 9.25 -2.09 12.37
CA MET A 321 8.28 -2.19 13.45
C MET A 321 8.27 -0.89 14.26
N ILE A 322 7.11 -0.23 14.31
CA ILE A 322 6.87 0.87 15.24
C ILE A 322 6.26 0.31 16.52
N TYR A 323 6.92 0.54 17.65
CA TYR A 323 6.53 -0.03 18.95
C TYR A 323 6.30 1.03 20.03
N SER A 324 6.53 2.31 19.72
CA SER A 324 6.37 3.42 20.66
C SER A 324 6.00 4.70 19.95
N TYR A 325 5.28 5.58 20.65
CA TYR A 325 4.96 6.94 20.20
C TYR A 325 5.09 7.95 21.34
N ASP A 326 5.43 9.18 20.98
CA ASP A 326 5.47 10.35 21.86
C ASP A 326 4.77 11.52 21.17
N ASP A 327 3.56 11.85 21.63
CA ASP A 327 2.73 12.93 21.08
C ASP A 327 3.33 14.33 21.38
N ASP A 328 4.05 14.50 22.50
CA ASP A 328 4.68 15.77 22.87
C ASP A 328 5.80 16.12 21.89
N ASN A 329 6.60 15.10 21.54
CA ASN A 329 7.67 15.21 20.56
C ASN A 329 7.22 14.93 19.11
N ARG A 330 5.94 14.53 18.91
CA ARG A 330 5.34 14.14 17.63
C ARG A 330 6.22 13.16 16.83
N CYS A 331 6.69 12.12 17.51
CA CYS A 331 7.54 11.12 16.90
C CYS A 331 7.14 9.70 17.29
N PHE A 332 7.49 8.77 16.42
CA PHE A 332 7.48 7.34 16.70
C PHE A 332 8.88 6.85 16.95
N THR A 333 8.99 5.83 17.81
CA THR A 333 10.20 5.03 17.90
C THR A 333 9.97 3.71 17.18
N TYR A 334 10.90 3.38 16.29
CA TYR A 334 10.84 2.19 15.47
C TYR A 334 12.16 1.46 15.47
N ARG A 335 12.12 0.23 14.95
CA ARG A 335 13.28 -0.60 14.70
C ARG A 335 13.22 -1.13 13.27
N ASP A 336 14.37 -1.17 12.62
CA ASP A 336 14.60 -1.88 11.36
C ASP A 336 15.68 -2.96 11.56
N ALA A 337 16.09 -3.63 10.49
CA ALA A 337 17.10 -4.69 10.55
C ALA A 337 18.47 -4.19 11.03
N SER A 338 18.79 -2.93 10.69
CA SER A 338 20.12 -2.35 10.85
C SER A 338 20.29 -1.61 12.19
N HIS A 339 19.22 -1.06 12.75
CA HIS A 339 19.28 -0.14 13.89
C HIS A 339 18.27 -0.49 14.99
N PRO A 340 18.70 -0.58 16.26
CA PRO A 340 17.88 -1.09 17.36
C PRO A 340 16.78 -0.13 17.84
N SER A 341 16.96 1.18 17.63
CA SER A 341 16.02 2.20 18.06
C SER A 341 16.27 3.49 17.29
N LEU A 342 15.37 3.82 16.39
CA LEU A 342 15.38 5.04 15.62
C LEU A 342 14.10 5.83 15.88
N ASN A 343 14.17 7.16 15.73
CA ASN A 343 13.02 8.02 15.84
C ASN A 343 12.62 8.53 14.45
N ILE A 344 11.33 8.53 14.16
CA ILE A 344 10.75 9.13 12.96
C ILE A 344 9.70 10.16 13.38
N PRO A 345 9.84 11.44 12.99
CA PRO A 345 8.78 12.43 13.18
C PRO A 345 7.50 12.01 12.45
N TYR A 346 6.33 12.32 13.00
CA TYR A 346 5.05 12.04 12.35
C TYR A 346 4.97 12.60 10.92
N GLU A 347 5.59 13.76 10.70
CA GLU A 347 5.70 14.42 9.40
C GLU A 347 6.62 13.73 8.37
N ARG A 348 7.41 12.74 8.78
CA ARG A 348 8.29 11.98 7.89
C ARG A 348 7.75 10.59 7.57
N LEU A 349 6.67 10.15 8.24
CA LEU A 349 6.07 8.83 8.02
C LEU A 349 5.69 8.64 6.54
N GLY A 350 6.23 7.58 5.90
CA GLY A 350 6.00 7.25 4.49
C GLY A 350 6.61 8.23 3.49
N ARG A 351 7.45 9.16 3.96
CA ARG A 351 8.07 10.24 3.16
C ARG A 351 9.55 10.40 3.49
N SER A 352 10.18 9.33 3.99
CA SER A 352 11.59 9.32 4.37
C SER A 352 12.52 9.19 3.16
N THR A 353 12.03 8.66 2.04
CA THR A 353 12.79 8.37 0.81
C THR A 353 12.26 9.18 -0.38
N ASP A 354 13.01 9.17 -1.49
CA ASP A 354 12.66 9.90 -2.73
C ASP A 354 11.37 9.38 -3.39
N LYS A 355 10.92 8.17 -3.05
CA LYS A 355 9.65 7.59 -3.47
C LYS A 355 8.71 7.50 -2.28
N PRO A 356 7.85 8.50 -2.05
CA PRO A 356 6.94 8.50 -0.92
C PRO A 356 5.89 7.40 -1.12
N GLU A 357 5.96 6.41 -0.25
CA GLU A 357 5.07 5.26 -0.18
C GLU A 357 4.87 4.91 1.29
N LEU A 358 3.67 4.53 1.66
CA LEU A 358 3.37 4.10 3.01
C LEU A 358 2.52 2.83 2.96
N PHE A 359 2.87 1.90 3.82
CA PHE A 359 2.00 0.81 4.21
C PHE A 359 2.10 0.62 5.71
N VAL A 360 0.96 0.46 6.37
CA VAL A 360 0.86 0.15 7.79
C VAL A 360 -0.02 -1.07 7.93
N ALA A 361 0.40 -2.06 8.71
CA ALA A 361 -0.42 -3.18 9.10
C ALA A 361 -0.30 -3.49 10.60
N SER A 362 -1.38 -4.01 11.15
CA SER A 362 -1.43 -4.58 12.50
C SER A 362 -2.18 -5.90 12.48
N PHE A 363 -1.82 -6.81 13.39
CA PHE A 363 -2.46 -8.11 13.54
C PHE A 363 -3.09 -8.18 14.93
N GLY A 364 -4.38 -8.48 14.98
CA GLY A 364 -5.09 -8.67 16.24
C GLY A 364 -4.70 -9.97 16.95
N GLN A 365 -5.27 -10.17 18.13
CA GLN A 365 -5.19 -11.46 18.82
C GLN A 365 -5.89 -12.56 17.98
N PRO A 366 -5.33 -13.78 17.91
CA PRO A 366 -6.01 -14.89 17.26
C PRO A 366 -7.27 -15.26 18.06
N ALA A 367 -8.36 -15.59 17.36
CA ALA A 367 -9.60 -16.01 18.01
C ALA A 367 -9.43 -17.37 18.71
N HIS A 368 -8.77 -18.31 18.04
CA HIS A 368 -8.44 -19.64 18.54
C HIS A 368 -7.14 -20.10 17.89
N TRP A 369 -6.19 -20.62 18.67
CA TRP A 369 -4.94 -21.19 18.17
C TRP A 369 -4.50 -22.35 19.07
N THR A 370 -4.36 -23.53 18.47
CA THR A 370 -3.94 -24.77 19.16
C THR A 370 -2.67 -25.37 18.56
N GLY A 371 -2.11 -24.74 17.53
CA GLY A 371 -0.95 -25.21 16.78
C GLY A 371 -1.22 -25.21 15.27
N VAL A 372 -0.27 -25.74 14.50
CA VAL A 372 -0.42 -25.92 13.06
C VAL A 372 -1.22 -27.18 12.81
N SER A 373 -2.53 -27.04 12.59
CA SER A 373 -3.41 -28.15 12.25
C SER A 373 -3.46 -28.38 10.74
N GLU A 374 -4.21 -29.40 10.30
CA GLU A 374 -4.45 -29.65 8.88
C GLU A 374 -5.12 -28.45 8.17
N ARG A 375 -5.90 -27.63 8.89
CA ARG A 375 -6.47 -26.38 8.38
C ARG A 375 -5.37 -25.39 7.99
N GLU A 376 -4.43 -25.13 8.90
CA GLU A 376 -3.33 -24.19 8.67
C GLU A 376 -2.39 -24.71 7.57
N ILE A 377 -2.13 -26.02 7.52
CA ILE A 377 -1.35 -26.66 6.44
C ILE A 377 -2.02 -26.42 5.09
N ARG A 378 -3.32 -26.69 4.98
CA ARG A 378 -4.06 -26.46 3.72
C ARG A 378 -4.03 -25.00 3.31
N LEU A 379 -4.28 -24.07 4.24
CA LEU A 379 -4.23 -22.63 3.96
C LEU A 379 -2.84 -22.18 3.52
N ALA A 380 -1.78 -22.70 4.14
CA ALA A 380 -0.41 -22.41 3.75
C ALA A 380 -0.12 -22.91 2.33
N LEU A 381 -0.50 -24.15 1.98
CA LEU A 381 -0.35 -24.68 0.63
C LEU A 381 -1.12 -23.83 -0.40
N GLU A 382 -2.35 -23.42 -0.11
CA GLU A 382 -3.13 -22.52 -0.97
C GLU A 382 -2.40 -21.20 -1.22
N ILE A 383 -1.85 -20.59 -0.17
CA ILE A 383 -1.11 -19.32 -0.26
C ILE A 383 0.17 -19.49 -1.08
N ILE A 384 0.95 -20.55 -0.81
CA ILE A 384 2.19 -20.86 -1.51
C ILE A 384 1.91 -21.03 -3.01
N VAL A 385 0.90 -21.82 -3.38
CA VAL A 385 0.53 -22.06 -4.78
C VAL A 385 0.03 -20.78 -5.44
N THR A 386 -0.81 -20.01 -4.75
CA THR A 386 -1.32 -18.72 -5.24
C THR A 386 -0.17 -17.78 -5.56
N HIS A 387 0.79 -17.67 -4.65
CA HIS A 387 1.97 -16.85 -4.85
C HIS A 387 2.84 -17.37 -6.01
N ALA A 388 3.25 -18.64 -5.96
CA ALA A 388 4.19 -19.21 -6.92
C ALA A 388 3.65 -19.17 -8.36
N ARG A 389 2.33 -19.20 -8.54
CA ARG A 389 1.67 -19.06 -9.85
C ARG A 389 1.36 -17.62 -10.25
N GLY A 390 1.81 -16.63 -9.48
CA GLY A 390 1.62 -15.21 -9.78
C GLY A 390 0.14 -14.79 -9.76
N ARG A 391 -0.70 -15.45 -8.95
CA ARG A 391 -2.16 -15.18 -8.86
C ARG A 391 -2.50 -14.09 -7.83
N GLU A 392 -1.49 -13.39 -7.31
CA GLU A 392 -1.66 -12.22 -6.45
C GLU A 392 -2.16 -11.01 -7.26
N PRO A 393 -2.77 -9.99 -6.63
CA PRO A 393 -3.03 -8.72 -7.29
C PRO A 393 -1.75 -8.13 -7.88
N ALA A 394 -1.81 -7.79 -9.17
CA ALA A 394 -0.64 -7.29 -9.89
C ALA A 394 -0.24 -5.89 -9.40
N VAL A 395 1.07 -5.68 -9.24
CA VAL A 395 1.65 -4.35 -9.00
C VAL A 395 2.35 -3.89 -10.28
N PRO A 396 1.99 -2.73 -10.85
CA PRO A 396 2.61 -2.22 -12.06
C PRO A 396 4.13 -2.14 -11.96
N GLY A 397 4.83 -2.65 -12.97
CA GLY A 397 6.30 -2.70 -13.02
C GLY A 397 6.92 -3.96 -12.42
N TYR A 398 6.12 -4.89 -11.91
CA TYR A 398 6.61 -6.12 -11.29
C TYR A 398 5.95 -7.36 -11.90
N THR A 399 6.74 -8.44 -11.99
CA THR A 399 6.24 -9.78 -12.32
C THR A 399 6.34 -10.66 -11.08
N SER A 400 5.27 -11.40 -10.76
CA SER A 400 5.17 -12.22 -9.54
C SER A 400 5.19 -13.72 -9.83
N GLY A 401 5.67 -14.50 -8.87
CA GLY A 401 5.71 -15.97 -8.94
C GLY A 401 6.80 -16.47 -9.89
N LEU A 402 6.70 -17.73 -10.32
CA LEU A 402 7.73 -18.43 -11.11
C LEU A 402 8.07 -17.75 -12.46
N ALA A 403 7.16 -16.94 -13.00
CA ALA A 403 7.42 -16.12 -14.19
C ALA A 403 8.50 -15.05 -13.95
N SER A 404 8.76 -14.69 -12.69
CA SER A 404 9.81 -13.75 -12.29
C SER A 404 11.20 -14.22 -12.69
N TYR A 405 11.44 -15.53 -12.75
CA TYR A 405 12.72 -16.07 -13.22
C TYR A 405 12.97 -15.74 -14.69
N ASP A 406 11.94 -15.73 -15.53
CA ASP A 406 12.08 -15.37 -16.95
C ASP A 406 12.49 -13.90 -17.11
N VAL A 407 11.86 -13.02 -16.32
CA VAL A 407 12.22 -11.59 -16.27
C VAL A 407 13.65 -11.41 -15.76
N TRP A 408 14.04 -12.13 -14.72
CA TRP A 408 15.40 -12.06 -14.17
C TRP A 408 16.45 -12.53 -15.18
N ILE A 409 16.18 -13.63 -15.87
CA ILE A 409 17.05 -14.16 -16.93
C ILE A 409 17.18 -13.16 -18.08
N GLU A 410 16.07 -12.53 -18.48
CA GLU A 410 16.08 -11.55 -19.57
C GLU A 410 16.87 -10.28 -19.21
N ALA A 411 16.80 -9.84 -17.95
CA ALA A 411 17.62 -8.72 -17.47
C ALA A 411 19.12 -8.99 -17.69
N PHE A 412 19.58 -10.21 -17.45
CA PHE A 412 20.97 -10.62 -17.70
C PHE A 412 21.32 -10.75 -19.18
N ARG A 413 20.41 -11.31 -19.98
CA ARG A 413 20.61 -11.48 -21.44
C ARG A 413 20.66 -10.16 -22.18
N SER A 414 19.84 -9.20 -21.78
CA SER A 414 19.75 -7.87 -22.37
C SER A 414 20.81 -6.89 -21.83
N GLY A 415 21.56 -7.28 -20.78
CA GLY A 415 22.55 -6.42 -20.12
C GLY A 415 21.93 -5.31 -19.26
N GLN A 416 20.66 -5.44 -18.88
CA GLN A 416 19.91 -4.48 -18.06
C GLN A 416 19.91 -4.83 -16.56
N ALA A 417 20.43 -5.99 -16.17
CA ALA A 417 20.47 -6.42 -14.79
C ALA A 417 21.29 -5.44 -13.91
N ASP A 418 20.63 -4.87 -12.91
CA ASP A 418 21.25 -4.05 -11.87
C ASP A 418 22.10 -4.95 -10.94
N PRO A 419 23.43 -4.78 -10.87
CA PRO A 419 24.27 -5.69 -10.09
C PRO A 419 24.00 -5.64 -8.59
N ILE A 420 23.66 -4.46 -8.05
CA ILE A 420 23.37 -4.28 -6.62
C ILE A 420 22.03 -4.93 -6.29
N GLY A 421 20.99 -4.63 -7.09
CA GLY A 421 19.68 -5.26 -7.01
C GLY A 421 19.74 -6.77 -7.10
N HIS A 422 20.46 -7.32 -8.08
CA HIS A 422 20.63 -8.76 -8.25
C HIS A 422 21.10 -9.42 -6.95
N ALA A 423 22.17 -8.92 -6.34
CA ALA A 423 22.73 -9.57 -5.17
C ALA A 423 21.89 -9.42 -3.92
N TYR A 424 21.26 -8.26 -3.75
CA TYR A 424 20.28 -8.07 -2.70
C TYR A 424 19.14 -9.08 -2.83
N ASN A 425 18.61 -9.26 -4.04
CA ASN A 425 17.56 -10.24 -4.32
C ASN A 425 18.05 -11.68 -4.08
N VAL A 426 19.27 -12.04 -4.49
CA VAL A 426 19.85 -13.37 -4.23
C VAL A 426 19.99 -13.61 -2.73
N ALA A 427 20.48 -12.64 -1.96
CA ALA A 427 20.65 -12.77 -0.52
C ALA A 427 19.30 -13.02 0.18
N LEU A 428 18.30 -12.17 -0.12
CA LEU A 428 16.97 -12.27 0.47
C LEU A 428 16.27 -13.59 0.09
N LEU A 429 16.37 -14.01 -1.18
CA LEU A 429 15.73 -15.24 -1.65
C LEU A 429 16.47 -16.50 -1.15
N THR A 430 17.79 -16.45 -0.97
CA THR A 430 18.54 -17.56 -0.35
C THR A 430 18.02 -17.81 1.07
N GLU A 431 17.94 -16.77 1.90
CA GLU A 431 17.37 -16.87 3.25
C GLU A 431 15.91 -17.36 3.22
N ALA A 432 15.08 -16.83 2.31
CA ALA A 432 13.71 -17.28 2.16
C ALA A 432 13.60 -18.78 1.83
N ARG A 433 14.47 -19.29 0.94
CA ARG A 433 14.48 -20.71 0.55
C ARG A 433 15.07 -21.62 1.63
N GLU A 434 15.98 -21.14 2.47
CA GLU A 434 16.38 -21.88 3.69
C GLU A 434 15.18 -22.09 4.61
N HIS A 435 14.37 -21.05 4.83
CA HIS A 435 13.15 -21.15 5.62
C HIS A 435 12.10 -22.05 4.95
N ALA A 436 12.02 -22.08 3.62
CA ALA A 436 11.13 -22.98 2.89
C ALA A 436 11.48 -24.45 3.18
N VAL A 437 12.76 -24.81 3.10
CA VAL A 437 13.24 -26.16 3.41
C VAL A 437 12.91 -26.54 4.86
N ARG A 438 13.31 -25.70 5.83
CA ARG A 438 13.05 -25.96 7.27
C ARG A 438 11.56 -26.10 7.56
N PHE A 439 10.72 -25.29 6.93
CA PHE A 439 9.27 -25.36 7.07
C PHE A 439 8.71 -26.68 6.54
N LEU A 440 9.07 -27.09 5.32
CA LEU A 440 8.61 -28.34 4.74
C LEU A 440 9.09 -29.56 5.52
N GLU A 441 10.33 -29.54 6.02
CA GLU A 441 10.87 -30.58 6.91
C GLU A 441 10.06 -30.66 8.23
N THR A 442 9.74 -29.52 8.83
CA THR A 442 8.90 -29.48 10.04
C THR A 442 7.51 -30.04 9.76
N LEU A 443 6.89 -29.63 8.66
CA LEU A 443 5.59 -30.14 8.24
C LEU A 443 5.61 -31.64 7.95
N SER A 444 6.70 -32.19 7.41
CA SER A 444 6.80 -33.63 7.10
C SER A 444 6.63 -34.54 8.33
N SER A 445 6.84 -33.99 9.53
CA SER A 445 6.64 -34.70 10.80
C SER A 445 5.17 -34.70 11.28
N HIS A 446 4.30 -33.88 10.68
CA HIS A 446 2.89 -33.78 11.05
C HIS A 446 2.15 -35.10 10.77
N ALA A 447 1.18 -35.45 11.62
CA ALA A 447 0.49 -36.74 11.58
C ALA A 447 -0.19 -37.02 10.23
N VAL A 448 -0.72 -35.98 9.56
CA VAL A 448 -1.38 -36.09 8.25
C VAL A 448 -0.48 -36.72 7.18
N PHE A 449 0.80 -36.37 7.14
CA PHE A 449 1.75 -36.87 6.13
C PHE A 449 2.22 -38.30 6.44
N ARG A 450 2.12 -38.75 7.69
CA ARG A 450 2.35 -40.14 8.08
C ARG A 450 1.13 -41.03 7.80
N SER A 451 -0.07 -40.46 7.93
CA SER A 451 -1.33 -41.20 7.83
C SER A 451 -1.79 -41.40 6.38
N ILE A 452 -1.42 -40.48 5.48
CA ILE A 452 -1.80 -40.54 4.07
C ILE A 452 -0.52 -40.72 3.22
N PRO A 453 -0.19 -41.94 2.75
CA PRO A 453 1.07 -42.24 2.08
C PRO A 453 1.38 -41.31 0.90
N LYS A 454 0.37 -41.01 0.07
CA LYS A 454 0.53 -40.09 -1.08
C LYS A 454 0.91 -38.66 -0.68
N LEU A 455 0.41 -38.18 0.46
CA LEU A 455 0.81 -36.87 0.98
C LEU A 455 2.24 -36.93 1.53
N GLY A 456 2.60 -38.01 2.23
CA GLY A 456 3.97 -38.23 2.71
C GLY A 456 5.00 -38.28 1.58
N GLU A 457 4.74 -39.05 0.52
CA GLU A 457 5.58 -39.14 -0.68
C GLU A 457 5.71 -37.77 -1.38
N GLY A 458 4.59 -37.06 -1.55
CA GLY A 458 4.58 -35.72 -2.13
C GLY A 458 5.40 -34.71 -1.31
N MET A 459 5.31 -34.78 0.02
CA MET A 459 6.07 -33.91 0.92
C MET A 459 7.56 -34.21 0.87
N GLN A 460 7.97 -35.49 0.85
CA GLN A 460 9.37 -35.87 0.70
C GLN A 460 9.96 -35.40 -0.63
N ALA A 461 9.20 -35.53 -1.72
CA ALA A 461 9.60 -35.01 -3.02
C ALA A 461 9.72 -33.48 -3.02
N ALA A 462 8.77 -32.77 -2.41
CA ALA A 462 8.83 -31.31 -2.28
C ALA A 462 10.06 -30.86 -1.46
N VAL A 463 10.35 -31.51 -0.33
CA VAL A 463 11.55 -31.23 0.49
C VAL A 463 12.82 -31.43 -0.35
N HIS A 464 12.92 -32.52 -1.11
CA HIS A 464 14.05 -32.77 -1.99
C HIS A 464 14.23 -31.66 -3.04
N ASP A 465 13.15 -31.27 -3.72
CA ASP A 465 13.17 -30.23 -4.76
C ASP A 465 13.58 -28.87 -4.17
N PHE A 466 13.03 -28.49 -3.00
CA PHE A 466 13.39 -27.24 -2.33
C PHE A 466 14.81 -27.23 -1.73
N ARG A 467 15.35 -28.38 -1.31
CA ARG A 467 16.78 -28.49 -0.97
C ARG A 467 17.65 -28.21 -2.18
N SER A 468 17.31 -28.79 -3.34
CA SER A 468 18.01 -28.50 -4.60
C SER A 468 17.92 -27.02 -4.99
N VAL A 469 16.75 -26.39 -4.82
CA VAL A 469 16.59 -24.93 -5.02
C VAL A 469 17.52 -24.15 -4.09
N ASN A 470 17.53 -24.46 -2.79
CA ASN A 470 18.37 -23.78 -1.82
C ASN A 470 19.86 -23.93 -2.13
N ASP A 471 20.31 -25.13 -2.49
CA ASP A 471 21.70 -25.39 -2.89
C ASP A 471 22.11 -24.60 -4.13
N LEU A 472 21.19 -24.43 -5.09
CA LEU A 472 21.42 -23.62 -6.29
C LEU A 472 21.46 -22.11 -5.95
N TYR A 473 20.60 -21.64 -5.04
CA TYR A 473 20.67 -20.27 -4.52
C TYR A 473 21.99 -19.98 -3.80
N HIS A 474 22.48 -20.91 -2.97
CA HIS A 474 23.82 -20.77 -2.37
C HIS A 474 24.96 -20.80 -3.40
N LYS A 475 24.78 -21.42 -4.57
CA LYS A 475 25.75 -21.33 -5.68
C LYS A 475 25.62 -20.04 -6.49
N LEU A 476 24.46 -19.39 -6.42
CA LEU A 476 24.17 -18.09 -7.01
C LEU A 476 24.63 -16.94 -6.08
N TYR A 477 24.64 -17.13 -4.76
CA TYR A 477 25.07 -16.15 -3.76
C TYR A 477 26.50 -15.61 -3.94
N PRO A 478 27.51 -16.42 -4.35
CA PRO A 478 28.85 -15.95 -4.69
C PRO A 478 28.93 -15.00 -5.88
N SER A 479 27.81 -14.70 -6.54
CA SER A 479 27.76 -13.81 -7.70
C SER A 479 27.91 -12.32 -7.34
N PHE A 480 28.73 -11.97 -6.34
CA PHE A 480 28.85 -10.58 -5.86
C PHE A 480 30.28 -10.11 -5.54
N PRO A 481 30.57 -8.80 -5.73
CA PRO A 481 29.94 -7.87 -6.68
C PRO A 481 30.58 -7.99 -8.07
N TYR A 482 29.74 -7.97 -9.10
CA TYR A 482 30.16 -7.85 -10.49
C TYR A 482 29.91 -6.41 -10.97
N GLY A 483 30.92 -5.78 -11.59
CA GLY A 483 30.86 -4.36 -11.99
C GLY A 483 31.74 -3.39 -11.19
N LEU A 484 32.57 -3.88 -10.26
CA LEU A 484 33.71 -3.09 -9.78
C LEU A 484 34.80 -3.04 -10.87
N PRO A 485 35.52 -1.92 -11.04
CA PRO A 485 36.61 -1.81 -12.02
C PRO A 485 37.61 -2.96 -11.84
N GLY A 486 37.81 -3.77 -12.88
CA GLY A 486 38.77 -4.88 -12.89
C GLY A 486 38.20 -6.30 -12.74
N VAL A 487 36.89 -6.48 -12.54
CA VAL A 487 36.27 -7.82 -12.49
C VAL A 487 35.77 -8.21 -13.88
N ASN A 488 36.57 -9.02 -14.59
CA ASN A 488 36.27 -9.51 -15.92
C ASN A 488 35.91 -11.01 -15.84
N MET A 489 34.62 -11.34 -15.75
CA MET A 489 34.15 -12.74 -15.83
C MET A 489 32.92 -12.83 -16.72
N ASP A 490 32.79 -13.96 -17.42
CA ASP A 490 31.60 -14.39 -18.15
C ASP A 490 30.48 -14.81 -17.16
N ILE A 491 29.98 -13.83 -16.43
CA ILE A 491 29.07 -13.99 -15.28
C ILE A 491 27.65 -14.22 -15.75
N SER A 492 27.25 -13.54 -16.82
CA SER A 492 25.87 -13.55 -17.29
C SER A 492 25.45 -14.96 -17.71
N ALA A 493 26.29 -15.68 -18.46
CA ALA A 493 25.99 -17.06 -18.89
C ALA A 493 25.81 -18.01 -17.71
N ARG A 494 26.71 -17.96 -16.72
CA ARG A 494 26.62 -18.79 -15.50
C ARG A 494 25.40 -18.44 -14.65
N THR A 495 25.12 -17.15 -14.46
CA THR A 495 23.94 -16.70 -13.71
C THR A 495 22.66 -17.14 -14.40
N VAL A 496 22.58 -17.01 -15.73
CA VAL A 496 21.43 -17.48 -16.52
C VAL A 496 21.24 -18.99 -16.37
N ASP A 497 22.30 -19.81 -16.48
CA ASP A 497 22.22 -21.27 -16.24
C ASP A 497 21.68 -21.60 -14.85
N LEU A 498 22.22 -20.95 -13.81
CA LEU A 498 21.77 -21.17 -12.43
C LEU A 498 20.30 -20.78 -12.26
N LEU A 499 19.88 -19.62 -12.75
CA LEU A 499 18.48 -19.17 -12.68
C LEU A 499 17.53 -20.13 -13.42
N GLN A 500 17.93 -20.67 -14.57
CA GLN A 500 17.13 -21.67 -15.30
C GLN A 500 16.97 -22.96 -14.50
N ARG A 501 18.04 -23.43 -13.86
CA ARG A 501 18.02 -24.63 -13.03
C ARG A 501 17.21 -24.43 -11.76
N ILE A 502 17.35 -23.26 -11.11
CA ILE A 502 16.53 -22.87 -9.96
C ILE A 502 15.06 -22.91 -10.35
N LYS A 503 14.69 -22.24 -11.43
CA LYS A 503 13.31 -22.21 -11.94
C LYS A 503 12.77 -23.63 -12.16
N ALA A 504 13.53 -24.49 -12.83
CA ALA A 504 13.11 -25.86 -13.13
C ALA A 504 12.90 -26.71 -11.86
N SER A 505 13.80 -26.61 -10.88
CA SER A 505 13.66 -27.30 -9.59
C SER A 505 12.49 -26.74 -8.77
N GLU A 506 12.33 -25.41 -8.71
CA GLU A 506 11.25 -24.79 -7.95
C GLU A 506 9.88 -25.09 -8.57
N GLU A 507 9.77 -25.11 -9.91
CA GLU A 507 8.58 -25.57 -10.60
C GLU A 507 8.20 -27.02 -10.27
N GLN A 508 9.18 -27.91 -10.08
CA GLN A 508 8.94 -29.28 -9.65
C GLN A 508 8.39 -29.31 -8.21
N GLY A 509 9.06 -28.62 -7.29
CA GLY A 509 8.62 -28.54 -5.90
C GLY A 509 7.21 -27.98 -5.77
N ILE A 510 6.90 -26.87 -6.46
CA ILE A 510 5.56 -26.27 -6.48
C ILE A 510 4.52 -27.23 -7.06
N ARG A 511 4.84 -28.01 -8.11
CA ARG A 511 3.92 -29.04 -8.63
C ARG A 511 3.61 -30.13 -7.59
N GLN A 512 4.57 -30.50 -6.73
CA GLN A 512 4.29 -31.43 -5.63
C GLN A 512 3.34 -30.81 -4.59
N LEU A 513 3.58 -29.55 -4.21
CA LEU A 513 2.70 -28.82 -3.29
C LEU A 513 1.28 -28.67 -3.84
N GLU A 514 1.12 -28.38 -5.13
CA GLU A 514 -0.17 -28.31 -5.82
C GLU A 514 -0.92 -29.64 -5.78
N ARG A 515 -0.24 -30.75 -6.09
CA ARG A 515 -0.84 -32.10 -6.03
C ARG A 515 -1.30 -32.45 -4.62
N MET A 516 -0.52 -32.08 -3.60
CA MET A 516 -0.93 -32.29 -2.21
C MET A 516 -2.18 -31.47 -1.87
N LEU A 517 -2.25 -30.20 -2.30
CA LEU A 517 -3.42 -29.35 -2.09
C LEU A 517 -4.69 -29.93 -2.74
N GLU A 518 -4.56 -30.50 -3.95
CA GLU A 518 -5.67 -31.22 -4.61
C GLU A 518 -6.11 -32.45 -3.81
N LEU A 519 -5.18 -33.20 -3.22
CA LEU A 519 -5.49 -34.37 -2.40
C LEU A 519 -6.22 -34.01 -1.10
N PHE A 520 -5.82 -32.92 -0.44
CA PHE A 520 -6.55 -32.35 0.70
C PHE A 520 -7.99 -31.98 0.35
N SER A 521 -8.22 -31.47 -0.86
CA SER A 521 -9.57 -31.09 -1.32
C SER A 521 -10.47 -32.31 -1.57
N ARG A 522 -9.89 -33.49 -1.84
CA ARG A 522 -10.62 -34.75 -2.10
C ARG A 522 -10.87 -35.59 -0.85
N HIS A 523 -10.16 -35.32 0.25
CA HIS A 523 -10.35 -35.96 1.55
C HIS A 523 -10.80 -34.90 2.56
N PRO A 524 -12.08 -34.48 2.52
CA PRO A 524 -12.57 -33.47 3.45
C PRO A 524 -12.42 -34.02 4.88
N ILE A 525 -11.65 -33.27 5.67
CA ILE A 525 -11.39 -33.54 7.08
C ILE A 525 -12.74 -33.53 7.81
N GLU A 526 -13.03 -34.59 8.56
CA GLU A 526 -14.20 -34.63 9.44
C GLU A 526 -14.18 -33.40 10.35
N LYS A 527 -15.32 -32.69 10.43
CA LYS A 527 -15.45 -31.48 11.25
C LYS A 527 -15.20 -31.83 12.72
N GLU A 528 -14.07 -31.40 13.28
CA GLU A 528 -13.90 -31.20 14.72
C GLU A 528 -14.30 -29.78 15.12
#